data_AF-A0A5J6QSS6-F1
#
_entry.id   AF-A0A5J6QSS6-F1
#
_cell.length_a   1.000
_cell.length_b   1.000
_cell.length_c   1.000
_cell.angle_alpha   90.00
_cell.angle_beta   90.00
_cell.angle_gamma   90.00
#
_symmetry.space_group_name_H-M   'P 1'
#
loop_
_entity.id
_entity.type
_entity.pdbx_description
1 polymer ?
#
loop_
_entity_poly.entity_id
_entity_poly.type
_entity_poly.pdbx_seq_one_letter_code
_entity_poly.pdbx_strand_id
1 'polypeptide(L)'
;MSLRKIILVPFLPLALVGCNDAIDTVKNGRMKINDQYTVDQAFSNRSICDSVDWNVITDDRNRELVQYKCHITGIESYYEREKQRTRENLLSGFDMERRAAQVHLEPARMEVEAAENALNKPRPTSSVSLDSDQLNELLAQEALLTENPPSRSLQNYTGSPEVAEAAQRYFLSYVRDPASPQFAAHKQNERELLQTMEAARAKVQADIDEERARLSEVQNARGQESVAYAQQRLDRAKELYENLQNSVATKLEELDAQHAAKLKQFDDAATIESVAEVFQWVVKGEEIELVWSGLEGTYSDGQVNTFGHINRLGSLQDVYRNSAETYSDLRQKAPLM
;
A
#
# COMPACT_ATOMS: atom_id res chain seq x y z
N MET A 1 18.99 -93.31 -23.58
CA MET A 1 17.57 -93.00 -23.85
C MET A 1 17.48 -91.64 -24.53
N SER A 2 16.86 -91.63 -25.72
CA SER A 2 16.23 -90.51 -26.44
C SER A 2 16.98 -89.17 -26.59
N LEU A 3 17.58 -88.98 -27.79
CA LEU A 3 17.77 -87.67 -28.40
C LEU A 3 16.38 -87.05 -28.71
N ARG A 4 16.11 -85.85 -28.19
CA ARG A 4 15.01 -84.99 -28.67
C ARG A 4 15.57 -83.95 -29.64
N LYS A 5 15.17 -84.07 -30.90
CA LYS A 5 15.38 -83.08 -31.96
C LYS A 5 14.66 -81.78 -31.59
N ILE A 6 15.41 -80.70 -31.41
CA ILE A 6 14.87 -79.35 -31.36
C ILE A 6 14.89 -78.84 -32.81
N ILE A 7 13.70 -78.69 -33.40
CA ILE A 7 13.50 -78.11 -34.72
C ILE A 7 13.66 -76.60 -34.57
N LEU A 8 14.75 -76.07 -35.14
CA LEU A 8 15.00 -74.64 -35.28
C LEU A 8 14.03 -74.10 -36.34
N VAL A 9 12.98 -73.40 -35.92
CA VAL A 9 12.11 -72.64 -36.83
C VAL A 9 12.81 -71.32 -37.12
N PRO A 10 13.11 -70.98 -38.39
CA PRO A 10 13.64 -69.67 -38.72
C PRO A 10 12.49 -68.66 -38.59
N PHE A 11 12.55 -67.80 -37.57
CA PHE A 11 11.68 -66.64 -37.45
C PHE A 11 12.18 -65.62 -38.49
N LEU A 12 11.58 -65.67 -39.68
CA LEU A 12 11.72 -64.65 -40.71
C LEU A 12 11.09 -63.37 -40.16
N PRO A 13 11.81 -62.24 -40.01
CA PRO A 13 11.16 -60.97 -39.76
C PRO A 13 10.42 -60.58 -41.04
N LEU A 14 9.08 -60.64 -41.00
CA LEU A 14 8.22 -59.95 -41.95
C LEU A 14 8.52 -58.45 -41.80
N ALA A 15 9.37 -57.93 -42.67
CA ALA A 15 9.44 -56.51 -42.93
C ALA A 15 8.08 -56.10 -43.52
N LEU A 16 7.20 -55.53 -42.69
CA LEU A 16 6.03 -54.79 -43.13
C LEU A 16 6.54 -53.53 -43.83
N VAL A 17 6.75 -53.64 -45.14
CA VAL A 17 6.97 -52.50 -46.02
C VAL A 17 5.59 -51.88 -46.30
N GLY A 18 5.04 -51.18 -45.31
CA GLY A 18 3.94 -50.23 -45.50
C GLY A 18 4.50 -48.91 -46.00
N CYS A 19 4.87 -48.86 -47.29
CA CYS A 19 5.38 -47.64 -47.93
C CYS A 19 4.29 -46.56 -47.94
N ASN A 20 4.47 -45.49 -47.18
CA ASN A 20 4.02 -44.09 -47.39
C ASN A 20 2.57 -43.74 -47.81
N ASP A 21 1.67 -44.71 -48.03
CA ASP A 21 0.36 -44.50 -48.66
C ASP A 21 -0.54 -43.52 -47.88
N ALA A 22 -0.49 -43.56 -46.55
CA ALA A 22 -1.24 -42.63 -45.71
C ALA A 22 -0.73 -41.18 -45.83
N ILE A 23 0.59 -40.99 -45.88
CA ILE A 23 1.21 -39.66 -46.05
C ILE A 23 0.84 -39.11 -47.44
N ASP A 24 0.94 -39.93 -48.47
CA ASP A 24 0.60 -39.53 -49.84
C ASP A 24 -0.91 -39.21 -49.97
N THR A 25 -1.77 -39.97 -49.29
CA THR A 25 -3.21 -39.67 -49.20
C THR A 25 -3.46 -38.31 -48.58
N VAL A 26 -2.79 -37.97 -47.47
CA VAL A 26 -2.91 -36.64 -46.85
C VAL A 26 -2.39 -35.54 -47.75
N LYS A 27 -1.18 -35.72 -48.30
CA LYS A 27 -0.54 -34.74 -49.19
C LYS A 27 -1.39 -34.41 -50.42
N ASN A 28 -2.02 -35.42 -51.02
CA ASN A 28 -2.87 -35.27 -52.20
C ASN A 28 -4.31 -34.81 -51.87
N GLY A 29 -4.74 -34.95 -50.61
CA GLY A 29 -6.06 -34.54 -50.15
C GLY A 29 -6.31 -33.04 -50.33
N ARG A 30 -7.56 -32.66 -50.63
CA ARG A 30 -7.97 -31.26 -50.77
C ARG A 30 -8.20 -30.61 -49.41
N MET A 31 -7.80 -29.35 -49.27
CA MET A 31 -8.00 -28.63 -48.02
C MET A 31 -9.47 -28.26 -47.82
N LYS A 32 -10.01 -28.48 -46.60
CA LYS A 32 -11.39 -28.14 -46.26
C LYS A 32 -11.71 -26.64 -46.34
N ILE A 33 -10.70 -25.79 -46.19
CA ILE A 33 -10.85 -24.33 -46.19
C ILE A 33 -10.68 -23.70 -47.58
N ASN A 34 -10.06 -24.42 -48.52
CA ASN A 34 -9.88 -24.02 -49.92
C ASN A 34 -9.56 -25.26 -50.77
N ASP A 35 -10.56 -25.78 -51.47
CA ASP A 35 -10.46 -27.02 -52.25
C ASP A 35 -9.57 -26.91 -53.49
N GLN A 36 -9.16 -25.69 -53.88
CA GLN A 36 -8.25 -25.48 -55.00
C GLN A 36 -6.84 -25.99 -54.73
N TYR A 37 -6.45 -26.10 -53.46
CA TYR A 37 -5.12 -26.51 -53.02
C TYR A 37 -5.13 -27.91 -52.39
N THR A 38 -4.10 -28.69 -52.67
CA THR A 38 -3.82 -29.90 -51.88
C THR A 38 -3.14 -29.52 -50.56
N VAL A 39 -3.15 -30.42 -49.58
CA VAL A 39 -2.41 -30.20 -48.32
C VAL A 39 -0.93 -29.96 -48.62
N ASP A 40 -0.31 -30.75 -49.49
CA ASP A 40 1.12 -30.60 -49.80
C ASP A 40 1.44 -29.21 -50.38
N GLN A 41 0.58 -28.68 -51.26
CA GLN A 41 0.77 -27.35 -51.85
C GLN A 41 0.73 -26.22 -50.82
N ALA A 42 -0.11 -26.33 -49.79
CA ALA A 42 -0.20 -25.31 -48.74
C ALA A 42 0.85 -25.48 -47.64
N PHE A 43 1.31 -26.71 -47.40
CA PHE A 43 2.24 -27.03 -46.32
C PHE A 43 3.71 -27.02 -46.75
N SER A 44 3.98 -27.00 -48.06
CA SER A 44 5.32 -26.91 -48.63
C SER A 44 5.78 -25.46 -48.77
N ASN A 45 7.10 -25.23 -48.65
CA ASN A 45 7.75 -23.94 -48.89
C ASN A 45 7.19 -22.77 -48.04
N ARG A 46 6.75 -23.06 -46.82
CA ARG A 46 6.29 -22.05 -45.88
C ARG A 46 7.47 -21.23 -45.37
N SER A 47 7.35 -19.91 -45.36
CA SER A 47 8.45 -18.98 -45.05
C SER A 47 8.97 -19.11 -43.61
N ILE A 48 8.09 -19.48 -42.69
CA ILE A 48 8.42 -19.68 -41.26
C ILE A 48 9.14 -21.01 -40.97
N CYS A 49 9.06 -21.99 -41.87
CA CYS A 49 9.60 -23.33 -41.64
C CYS A 49 11.06 -23.42 -42.10
N ASP A 50 11.96 -23.83 -41.20
CA ASP A 50 13.33 -24.23 -41.53
C ASP A 50 13.34 -25.53 -42.35
N SER A 51 12.61 -26.50 -41.81
CA SER A 51 12.51 -27.86 -42.31
C SER A 51 11.14 -28.43 -41.97
N VAL A 52 10.75 -29.46 -42.71
CA VAL A 52 9.46 -30.11 -42.55
C VAL A 52 9.63 -31.62 -42.47
N ASP A 53 8.90 -32.24 -41.55
CA ASP A 53 8.84 -33.69 -41.41
C ASP A 53 7.42 -34.18 -41.65
N TRP A 54 7.32 -35.34 -42.29
CA TRP A 54 6.08 -36.09 -42.45
C TRP A 54 6.28 -37.48 -41.89
N ASN A 55 5.51 -37.84 -40.87
CA ASN A 55 5.61 -39.13 -40.19
C ASN A 55 4.21 -39.73 -39.98
N VAL A 56 4.14 -41.05 -39.92
CA VAL A 56 2.95 -41.75 -39.39
C VAL A 56 3.24 -42.06 -37.92
N ILE A 57 2.38 -41.58 -37.03
CA ILE A 57 2.44 -41.84 -35.59
C ILE A 57 1.21 -42.63 -35.15
N THR A 58 1.28 -43.23 -33.97
CA THR A 58 0.14 -43.91 -33.35
C THR A 58 -0.27 -43.14 -32.10
N ASP A 59 -1.56 -42.83 -31.98
CA ASP A 59 -2.08 -42.16 -30.78
C ASP A 59 -2.36 -43.15 -29.63
N ASP A 60 -2.81 -42.62 -28.49
CA ASP A 60 -3.15 -43.38 -27.28
C ASP A 60 -4.29 -44.40 -27.48
N ARG A 61 -5.04 -44.29 -28.58
CA ARG A 61 -6.14 -45.18 -28.96
C ARG A 61 -5.75 -46.16 -30.06
N ASN A 62 -4.45 -46.32 -30.33
CA ASN A 62 -3.91 -47.17 -31.40
C ASN A 62 -4.43 -46.77 -32.79
N ARG A 63 -4.72 -45.49 -33.04
CA ARG A 63 -5.07 -44.99 -34.36
C ARG A 63 -3.82 -44.47 -35.06
N GLU A 64 -3.66 -44.80 -36.33
CA GLU A 64 -2.63 -44.20 -37.18
C GLU A 64 -3.00 -42.76 -37.51
N LEU A 65 -2.10 -41.83 -37.21
CA LEU A 65 -2.19 -40.42 -37.54
C LEU A 65 -1.04 -40.05 -38.46
N VAL A 66 -1.35 -39.34 -39.53
CA VAL A 66 -0.33 -38.66 -40.34
C VAL A 66 -0.02 -37.34 -39.66
N GLN A 67 1.26 -37.12 -39.34
CA GLN A 67 1.75 -35.92 -38.68
C GLN A 67 2.67 -35.14 -39.61
N TYR A 68 2.37 -33.86 -39.75
CA TYR A 68 3.28 -32.85 -40.28
C TYR A 68 3.93 -32.10 -39.12
N LYS A 69 5.24 -31.89 -39.17
CA LYS A 69 5.97 -30.95 -38.31
C LYS A 69 6.69 -29.92 -39.16
N CYS A 70 6.50 -28.64 -38.86
CA CYS A 70 7.27 -27.52 -39.38
C CYS A 70 8.19 -27.02 -38.27
N HIS A 71 9.50 -27.22 -38.41
CA HIS A 71 10.48 -26.70 -37.46
C HIS A 71 10.66 -25.20 -37.67
N ILE A 72 10.42 -24.41 -36.65
CA ILE A 72 10.37 -22.94 -36.76
C ILE A 72 11.75 -22.34 -36.50
N THR A 73 12.20 -21.45 -37.38
CA THR A 73 13.42 -20.65 -37.15
C THR A 73 13.15 -19.39 -36.32
N GLY A 74 14.22 -18.81 -35.76
CA GLY A 74 14.19 -17.45 -35.21
C GLY A 74 13.44 -17.30 -33.88
N ILE A 75 13.13 -18.41 -33.19
CA ILE A 75 12.45 -18.40 -31.90
C ILE A 75 13.30 -17.78 -30.78
N GLU A 76 14.63 -17.85 -30.89
CA GLU A 76 15.57 -17.38 -29.87
C GLU A 76 15.33 -15.91 -29.53
N SER A 77 15.26 -15.05 -30.56
CA SER A 77 15.04 -13.62 -30.36
C SER A 77 13.69 -13.31 -29.69
N TYR A 78 12.66 -14.14 -29.95
CA TYR A 78 11.35 -13.98 -29.32
C TYR A 78 11.41 -14.33 -27.84
N TYR A 79 11.97 -15.50 -27.52
CA TYR A 79 12.04 -15.96 -26.13
C TYR A 79 13.05 -15.17 -25.29
N GLU A 80 14.14 -14.65 -25.87
CA GLU A 80 15.03 -13.72 -25.18
C GLU A 80 14.31 -12.42 -24.82
N ARG A 81 13.55 -11.83 -25.74
CA ARG A 81 12.76 -10.63 -25.44
C ARG A 81 11.70 -10.89 -24.36
N GLU A 82 10.99 -12.02 -24.45
CA GLU A 82 10.00 -12.39 -23.44
C GLU A 82 10.63 -12.69 -22.09
N LYS A 83 11.82 -13.30 -22.05
CA LYS A 83 12.60 -13.52 -20.83
C LYS A 83 12.99 -12.20 -20.20
N GLN A 84 13.55 -11.25 -20.96
CA GLN A 84 13.89 -9.92 -20.45
C GLN A 84 12.66 -9.18 -19.93
N ARG A 85 11.57 -9.14 -20.71
CA ARG A 85 10.31 -8.51 -20.31
C ARG A 85 9.76 -9.10 -19.02
N THR A 86 9.78 -10.42 -18.88
CA THR A 86 9.30 -11.12 -17.67
C THR A 86 10.19 -10.79 -16.47
N ARG A 87 11.51 -10.75 -16.67
CA ARG A 87 12.47 -10.36 -15.64
C ARG A 87 12.27 -8.92 -15.16
N GLU A 88 12.09 -7.97 -16.08
CA GLU A 88 11.81 -6.57 -15.75
C GLU A 88 10.48 -6.39 -15.01
N ASN A 89 9.43 -7.10 -15.43
CA ASN A 89 8.14 -7.10 -14.73
C ASN A 89 8.27 -7.67 -13.32
N LEU A 90 9.07 -8.73 -13.16
CA LEU A 90 9.35 -9.33 -11.86
C LEU A 90 10.07 -8.34 -10.94
N LEU A 91 11.14 -7.69 -11.42
CA LEU A 91 11.91 -6.69 -10.68
C LEU A 91 11.07 -5.46 -10.30
N SER A 92 10.29 -4.93 -11.24
CA SER A 92 9.42 -3.76 -10.99
C SER A 92 8.31 -4.07 -9.98
N GLY A 93 7.77 -5.29 -9.98
CA GLY A 93 6.83 -5.77 -8.96
C GLY A 93 7.42 -5.68 -7.55
N PHE A 94 8.65 -6.16 -7.37
CA PHE A 94 9.33 -6.10 -6.08
C PHE A 94 9.65 -4.67 -5.63
N ASP A 95 10.03 -3.79 -6.56
CA ASP A 95 10.25 -2.37 -6.25
C ASP A 95 8.98 -1.69 -5.71
N MET A 96 7.81 -2.03 -6.28
CA MET A 96 6.54 -1.52 -5.79
C MET A 96 6.21 -2.04 -4.37
N GLU A 97 6.41 -3.33 -4.12
CA GLU A 97 6.20 -3.93 -2.80
C GLU A 97 7.12 -3.33 -1.74
N ARG A 98 8.39 -3.09 -2.10
CA ARG A 98 9.38 -2.44 -1.22
C ARG A 98 8.95 -1.02 -0.84
N ARG A 99 8.53 -0.22 -1.83
CA ARG A 99 8.01 1.14 -1.56
C ARG A 99 6.76 1.08 -0.68
N ALA A 100 5.82 0.18 -0.96
CA ALA A 100 4.61 0.03 -0.17
C ALA A 100 4.89 -0.31 1.30
N ALA A 101 5.91 -1.14 1.57
CA ALA A 101 6.35 -1.43 2.94
C ALA A 101 6.88 -0.19 3.67
N GLN A 102 7.54 0.73 2.97
CA GLN A 102 8.19 1.91 3.55
C GLN A 102 7.27 3.13 3.73
N VAL A 103 6.17 3.22 2.98
CA VAL A 103 5.25 4.39 2.98
C VAL A 103 4.77 4.77 4.38
N HIS A 104 4.63 3.81 5.30
CA HIS A 104 4.13 4.07 6.65
C HIS A 104 5.17 4.70 7.60
N LEU A 105 6.46 4.66 7.27
CA LEU A 105 7.51 5.21 8.12
C LEU A 105 7.50 6.74 8.16
N GLU A 106 7.20 7.40 7.03
CA GLU A 106 7.19 8.87 6.95
C GLU A 106 6.11 9.51 7.84
N PRO A 107 4.82 9.08 7.80
CA PRO A 107 3.82 9.57 8.74
C PRO A 107 4.19 9.35 10.21
N ALA A 108 4.76 8.19 10.54
CA ALA A 108 5.17 7.90 11.91
C ALA A 108 6.34 8.79 12.36
N ARG A 109 7.31 9.07 11.47
CA ARG A 109 8.39 10.04 11.74
C ARG A 109 7.84 11.45 11.98
N MET A 110 6.88 11.88 11.16
CA MET A 110 6.23 13.19 11.33
C MET A 110 5.47 13.29 12.67
N GLU A 111 4.86 12.21 13.15
CA GLU A 111 4.19 12.21 14.45
C GLU A 111 5.19 12.31 15.61
N VAL A 112 6.35 11.67 15.51
CA VAL A 112 7.45 11.84 16.48
C VAL A 112 7.88 13.30 16.51
N GLU A 113 8.16 13.90 15.34
CA GLU A 113 8.54 15.31 15.24
C GLU A 113 7.46 16.26 15.79
N ALA A 114 6.18 15.98 15.50
CA ALA A 114 5.06 16.74 16.03
C ALA A 114 4.95 16.63 17.56
N ALA A 115 5.22 15.46 18.13
CA ALA A 115 5.24 15.24 19.57
C ALA A 115 6.44 15.94 20.24
N GLU A 116 7.62 15.90 19.64
CA GLU A 116 8.80 16.65 20.11
C GLU A 116 8.55 18.16 20.09
N ASN A 117 7.93 18.67 19.03
CA ASN A 117 7.54 20.07 18.93
C ASN A 117 6.49 20.47 20.00
N ALA A 118 5.56 19.56 20.33
CA ALA A 118 4.58 19.79 21.40
C ALA A 118 5.23 19.83 22.79
N LEU A 119 6.27 19.01 23.02
CA LEU A 119 7.06 19.05 24.26
C LEU A 119 7.86 20.35 24.39
N ASN A 120 8.42 20.86 23.28
CA ASN A 120 9.16 22.12 23.26
C ASN A 120 8.25 23.36 23.45
N LYS A 121 6.96 23.25 23.14
CA LYS A 121 5.96 24.31 23.31
C LYS A 121 4.68 23.75 23.97
N PRO A 122 4.73 23.40 25.27
CA PRO A 122 3.59 22.81 25.96
C PRO A 122 2.40 23.75 25.90
N ARG A 123 1.26 23.25 25.43
CA ARG A 123 0.00 24.00 25.47
C ARG A 123 -0.83 23.49 26.65
N PRO A 124 -1.39 24.39 27.48
CA PRO A 124 -2.27 23.98 28.56
C PRO A 124 -3.36 23.04 28.03
N THR A 125 -3.60 21.93 28.73
CA THR A 125 -4.66 20.96 28.42
C THR A 125 -6.06 21.54 28.63
N SER A 126 -6.17 22.57 29.49
CA SER A 126 -7.39 23.33 29.73
C SER A 126 -7.33 24.71 29.08
N SER A 127 -8.36 25.04 28.29
CA SER A 127 -8.57 26.37 27.69
C SER A 127 -9.34 27.34 28.60
N VAL A 128 -9.69 26.92 29.83
CA VAL A 128 -10.44 27.75 30.77
C VAL A 128 -9.56 28.92 31.18
N SER A 129 -10.02 30.16 30.95
CA SER A 129 -9.27 31.34 31.38
C SER A 129 -9.10 31.31 32.90
N LEU A 130 -7.96 31.80 33.38
CA LEU A 130 -7.71 31.99 34.81
C LEU A 130 -8.30 33.33 35.30
N ASP A 131 -9.32 33.86 34.61
CA ASP A 131 -10.02 35.05 35.07
C ASP A 131 -10.78 34.67 36.35
N SER A 132 -10.39 35.29 37.46
CA SER A 132 -11.05 35.13 38.73
C SER A 132 -11.99 36.31 38.94
N ASP A 133 -13.29 36.04 38.84
CA ASP A 133 -14.33 37.02 39.21
C ASP A 133 -14.12 37.53 40.64
N GLN A 134 -13.64 36.65 41.54
CA GLN A 134 -13.28 36.99 42.91
C GLN A 134 -12.10 37.96 42.98
N LEU A 135 -11.03 37.76 42.20
CA LEU A 135 -9.92 38.71 42.15
C LEU A 135 -10.36 40.09 41.61
N ASN A 136 -11.21 40.09 40.58
CA ASN A 136 -11.77 41.32 40.02
C ASN A 136 -12.62 42.07 41.05
N GLU A 137 -13.44 41.34 41.81
CA GLU A 137 -14.25 41.91 42.90
C GLU A 137 -13.36 42.48 44.01
N LEU A 138 -12.33 41.75 44.45
CA LEU A 138 -11.39 42.21 45.47
C LEU A 138 -10.62 43.47 45.02
N LEU A 139 -10.17 43.52 43.77
CA LEU A 139 -9.52 44.72 43.20
C LEU A 139 -10.46 45.92 43.14
N ALA A 140 -11.74 45.71 42.82
CA ALA A 140 -12.75 46.76 42.85
C ALA A 140 -13.00 47.28 44.27
N GLN A 141 -13.02 46.38 45.27
CA GLN A 141 -13.13 46.76 46.67
C GLN A 141 -11.90 47.53 47.16
N GLU A 142 -10.69 47.11 46.78
CA GLU A 142 -9.45 47.84 47.10
C GLU A 142 -9.49 49.26 46.53
N ALA A 143 -9.89 49.40 45.26
CA ALA A 143 -9.97 50.70 44.59
C ALA A 143 -10.85 51.69 45.37
N LEU A 144 -12.04 51.27 45.83
CA LEU A 144 -12.93 52.08 46.66
C LEU A 144 -12.29 52.51 47.99
N LEU A 145 -11.50 51.64 48.61
CA LEU A 145 -10.81 51.93 49.86
C LEU A 145 -9.58 52.83 49.70
N THR A 146 -9.12 53.08 48.46
CA THR A 146 -7.98 53.96 48.17
C THR A 146 -8.37 55.39 47.77
N GLU A 147 -9.65 55.67 47.58
CA GLU A 147 -10.12 56.99 47.18
C GLU A 147 -9.92 58.03 48.28
N ASN A 148 -9.34 59.19 47.91
CA ASN A 148 -9.15 60.33 48.81
C ASN A 148 -9.51 61.65 48.08
N PRO A 149 -10.53 62.42 48.51
CA PRO A 149 -11.36 62.18 49.69
C PRO A 149 -12.29 60.96 49.55
N PRO A 150 -12.68 60.32 50.67
CA PRO A 150 -13.60 59.17 50.66
C PRO A 150 -14.87 59.53 49.91
N SER A 151 -15.23 58.75 48.89
CA SER A 151 -16.39 59.06 48.05
C SER A 151 -17.69 58.54 48.67
N ARG A 152 -18.83 59.08 48.19
CA ARG A 152 -20.16 58.66 48.66
C ARG A 152 -20.48 57.20 48.35
N SER A 153 -19.76 56.54 47.43
CA SER A 153 -19.97 55.13 47.13
C SER A 153 -19.64 54.23 48.33
N LEU A 154 -18.81 54.69 49.27
CA LEU A 154 -18.51 53.98 50.52
C LEU A 154 -19.72 53.80 51.45
N GLN A 155 -20.79 54.60 51.27
CA GLN A 155 -22.05 54.41 52.01
C GLN A 155 -22.75 53.08 51.68
N ASN A 156 -22.47 52.54 50.48
CA ASN A 156 -22.99 51.27 50.00
C ASN A 156 -21.87 50.21 49.92
N TYR A 157 -20.74 50.42 50.61
CA TYR A 157 -19.65 49.47 50.64
C TYR A 157 -20.08 48.20 51.38
N THR A 158 -20.08 47.07 50.68
CA THR A 158 -20.50 45.77 51.24
C THR A 158 -19.34 44.95 51.79
N GLY A 159 -18.09 45.36 51.55
CA GLY A 159 -16.89 44.59 51.95
C GLY A 159 -16.56 44.66 53.44
N SER A 160 -17.06 45.67 54.17
CA SER A 160 -16.93 45.79 55.63
C SER A 160 -18.06 46.64 56.20
N PRO A 161 -18.89 46.08 57.11
CA PRO A 161 -19.89 46.82 57.86
C PRO A 161 -19.29 48.01 58.63
N GLU A 162 -18.09 47.84 59.17
CA GLU A 162 -17.38 48.85 59.95
C GLU A 162 -17.03 50.08 59.09
N VAL A 163 -16.56 49.86 57.86
CA VAL A 163 -16.29 50.94 56.90
C VAL A 163 -17.58 51.65 56.49
N ALA A 164 -18.65 50.90 56.21
CA ALA A 164 -19.94 51.47 55.81
C ALA A 164 -20.53 52.36 56.92
N GLU A 165 -20.48 51.91 58.17
CA GLU A 165 -20.93 52.68 59.33
C GLU A 165 -20.07 53.92 59.59
N ALA A 166 -18.74 53.80 59.51
CA ALA A 166 -17.83 54.93 59.64
C ALA A 166 -18.04 55.97 58.52
N ALA A 167 -18.28 55.51 57.29
CA ALA A 167 -18.59 56.36 56.15
C ALA A 167 -19.90 57.11 56.37
N GLN A 168 -20.94 56.41 56.83
CA GLN A 168 -22.22 57.04 57.16
C GLN A 168 -22.07 58.13 58.24
N ARG A 169 -21.31 57.86 59.32
CA ARG A 169 -21.02 58.86 60.36
C ARG A 169 -20.31 60.09 59.80
N TYR A 170 -19.28 59.88 58.98
CA TYR A 170 -18.52 60.95 58.34
C TYR A 170 -19.39 61.83 57.43
N PHE A 171 -20.22 61.23 56.58
CA PHE A 171 -21.08 61.96 55.65
C PHE A 171 -22.25 62.68 56.34
N LEU A 172 -22.84 62.08 57.37
CA LEU A 172 -23.92 62.72 58.15
C LEU A 172 -23.41 63.87 59.02
N SER A 173 -22.14 63.85 59.42
CA SER A 173 -21.54 64.92 60.21
C SER A 173 -20.94 66.05 59.37
N TYR A 174 -21.19 66.09 58.06
CA TYR A 174 -20.61 67.10 57.17
C TYR A 174 -21.08 68.52 57.53
N VAL A 175 -20.14 69.42 57.77
CA VAL A 175 -20.41 70.83 58.05
C VAL A 175 -19.53 71.70 57.16
N ARG A 176 -20.15 72.65 56.45
CA ARG A 176 -19.46 73.53 55.50
C ARG A 176 -18.62 74.61 56.17
N ASP A 177 -19.03 75.05 57.37
CA ASP A 177 -18.37 76.12 58.12
C ASP A 177 -17.29 75.57 59.07
N PRO A 178 -16.00 75.85 58.83
CA PRO A 178 -14.90 75.41 59.69
C PRO A 178 -14.92 76.02 61.11
N ALA A 179 -15.63 77.13 61.31
CA ALA A 179 -15.76 77.78 62.62
C ALA A 179 -16.86 77.15 63.50
N SER A 180 -17.66 76.23 62.96
CA SER A 180 -18.69 75.53 63.72
C SER A 180 -18.09 74.59 64.77
N PRO A 181 -18.62 74.54 66.00
CA PRO A 181 -18.24 73.53 67.00
C PRO A 181 -18.40 72.08 66.50
N GLN A 182 -19.28 71.86 65.51
CA GLN A 182 -19.51 70.54 64.89
C GLN A 182 -18.42 70.16 63.88
N PHE A 183 -17.60 71.10 63.41
CA PHE A 183 -16.48 70.83 62.49
C PHE A 183 -15.41 69.94 63.12
N ALA A 184 -15.16 70.10 64.43
CA ALA A 184 -14.24 69.24 65.18
C ALA A 184 -14.72 67.78 65.22
N ALA A 185 -16.04 67.55 65.36
CA ALA A 185 -16.64 66.22 65.31
C ALA A 185 -16.55 65.60 63.90
N HIS A 186 -16.74 66.40 62.84
CA HIS A 186 -16.53 65.94 61.46
C HIS A 186 -15.08 65.50 61.20
N LYS A 187 -14.10 66.27 61.69
CA LYS A 187 -12.67 65.90 61.60
C LYS A 187 -12.31 64.66 62.43
N GLN A 188 -13.04 64.38 63.51
CA GLN A 188 -12.88 63.13 64.25
C GLN A 188 -13.42 61.94 63.44
N ASN A 189 -14.61 62.07 62.87
CA ASN A 189 -15.23 61.04 62.04
C ASN A 189 -14.43 60.77 60.75
N GLU A 190 -13.81 61.80 60.17
CA GLU A 190 -12.91 61.65 59.02
C GLU A 190 -11.69 60.79 59.38
N ARG A 191 -11.06 61.03 60.53
CA ARG A 191 -9.92 60.22 61.01
C ARG A 191 -10.32 58.78 61.30
N GLU A 192 -11.46 58.58 61.93
CA GLU A 192 -12.01 57.25 62.22
C GLU A 192 -12.32 56.47 60.93
N LEU A 193 -12.92 57.14 59.94
CA LEU A 193 -13.16 56.56 58.62
C LEU A 193 -11.85 56.16 57.93
N LEU A 194 -10.84 57.05 57.91
CA LEU A 194 -9.55 56.75 57.30
C LEU A 194 -8.84 55.57 57.98
N GLN A 195 -8.87 55.48 59.31
CA GLN A 195 -8.30 54.35 60.06
C GLN A 195 -9.05 53.04 59.76
N THR A 196 -10.36 53.10 59.67
CA THR A 196 -11.20 51.92 59.38
C THR A 196 -10.99 51.45 57.93
N MET A 197 -10.88 52.39 56.99
CA MET A 197 -10.53 52.10 55.59
C MET A 197 -9.14 51.50 55.46
N GLU A 198 -8.15 51.99 56.21
CA GLU A 198 -6.78 51.44 56.21
C GLU A 198 -6.75 49.99 56.73
N ALA A 199 -7.47 49.70 57.82
CA ALA A 199 -7.59 48.35 58.35
C ALA A 199 -8.33 47.41 57.38
N ALA A 200 -9.44 47.86 56.78
CA ALA A 200 -10.16 47.10 55.77
C ALA A 200 -9.30 46.86 54.52
N ARG A 201 -8.52 47.86 54.10
CA ARG A 201 -7.61 47.75 52.97
C ARG A 201 -6.52 46.71 53.23
N ALA A 202 -5.94 46.69 54.43
CA ALA A 202 -4.95 45.68 54.79
C ALA A 202 -5.53 44.25 54.68
N LYS A 203 -6.81 44.07 55.05
CA LYS A 203 -7.50 42.79 54.90
C LYS A 203 -7.76 42.44 53.43
N VAL A 204 -8.33 43.36 52.64
CA VAL A 204 -8.58 43.14 51.20
C VAL A 204 -7.27 42.87 50.44
N GLN A 205 -6.18 43.54 50.82
CA GLN A 205 -4.86 43.29 50.23
C GLN A 205 -4.35 41.88 50.53
N ALA A 206 -4.55 41.38 51.76
CA ALA A 206 -4.20 40.01 52.11
C ALA A 206 -5.02 38.99 51.30
N ASP A 207 -6.33 39.25 51.12
CA ASP A 207 -7.21 38.39 50.31
C ASP A 207 -6.81 38.41 48.81
N ILE A 208 -6.38 39.57 48.28
CA ILE A 208 -5.82 39.70 46.92
C ILE A 208 -4.56 38.86 46.76
N ASP A 209 -3.64 38.92 47.73
CA ASP A 209 -2.38 38.21 47.67
C ASP A 209 -2.58 36.69 47.78
N GLU A 210 -3.53 36.24 48.62
CA GLU A 210 -3.94 34.84 48.72
C GLU A 210 -4.54 34.34 47.39
N GLU A 211 -5.48 35.09 46.80
CA GLU A 211 -6.11 34.71 45.55
C GLU A 211 -5.11 34.69 44.38
N ARG A 212 -4.16 35.63 44.34
CA ARG A 212 -3.03 35.59 43.39
C ARG A 212 -2.13 34.38 43.58
N ALA A 213 -1.83 34.01 44.82
CA ALA A 213 -1.03 32.82 45.12
C ALA A 213 -1.75 31.56 44.65
N ARG A 214 -3.06 31.45 44.92
CA ARG A 214 -3.91 30.34 44.46
C ARG A 214 -3.94 30.22 42.93
N LEU A 215 -4.11 31.34 42.21
CA LEU A 215 -4.10 31.35 40.74
C LEU A 215 -2.74 30.95 40.17
N SER A 216 -1.64 31.39 40.79
CA SER A 216 -0.28 31.00 40.41
C SER A 216 -0.05 29.49 40.59
N GLU A 217 -0.52 28.91 41.70
CA GLU A 217 -0.44 27.46 41.95
C GLU A 217 -1.20 26.66 40.89
N VAL A 218 -2.43 27.08 40.56
CA VAL A 218 -3.23 26.45 39.50
C VAL A 218 -2.55 26.57 38.13
N GLN A 219 -1.94 27.72 37.82
CA GLN A 219 -1.21 27.92 36.57
C GLN A 219 0.00 27.00 36.47
N ASN A 220 0.77 26.86 37.56
CA ASN A 220 1.92 25.97 37.62
C ASN A 220 1.51 24.50 37.49
N ALA A 221 0.46 24.07 38.18
CA ALA A 221 -0.09 22.72 38.07
C ALA A 221 -0.54 22.38 36.63
N ARG A 222 -1.26 23.31 35.97
CA ARG A 222 -1.66 23.16 34.55
C ARG A 222 -0.45 23.08 33.62
N GLY A 223 0.61 23.84 33.90
CA GLY A 223 1.86 23.79 33.14
C GLY A 223 2.56 22.44 33.27
N GLN A 224 2.65 21.90 34.49
CA GLN A 224 3.24 20.58 34.75
C GLN A 224 2.45 19.45 34.09
N GLU A 225 1.11 19.50 34.16
CA GLU A 225 0.23 18.53 33.51
C GLU A 225 0.40 18.53 31.98
N SER A 226 0.49 19.73 31.39
CA SER A 226 0.75 19.91 29.95
C SER A 226 2.07 19.26 29.50
N VAL A 227 3.14 19.46 30.28
CA VAL A 227 4.46 18.86 30.02
C VAL A 227 4.40 17.34 30.15
N ALA A 228 3.76 16.82 31.20
CA ALA A 228 3.61 15.38 31.42
C ALA A 228 2.83 14.71 30.26
N TYR A 229 1.75 15.35 29.81
CA TYR A 229 0.98 14.88 28.66
C TYR A 229 1.81 14.88 27.37
N ALA A 230 2.55 15.96 27.10
CA ALA A 230 3.42 16.05 25.92
C ALA A 230 4.53 14.99 25.94
N GLN A 231 5.11 14.71 27.11
CA GLN A 231 6.12 13.66 27.29
C GLN A 231 5.52 12.27 27.01
N GLN A 232 4.37 11.96 27.58
CA GLN A 232 3.69 10.68 27.35
C GLN A 232 3.37 10.46 25.87
N ARG A 233 2.92 11.52 25.17
CA ARG A 233 2.67 11.46 23.72
C ARG A 233 3.97 11.17 22.95
N LEU A 234 5.07 11.81 23.32
CA LEU A 234 6.37 11.59 22.68
C LEU A 234 6.86 10.15 22.88
N ASP A 235 6.79 9.63 24.11
CA ASP A 235 7.24 8.27 24.41
C ASP A 235 6.45 7.24 23.60
N ARG A 236 5.12 7.41 23.52
CA ARG A 236 4.26 6.56 22.70
C ARG A 236 4.57 6.67 21.21
N ALA A 237 4.81 7.88 20.70
CA ALA A 237 5.14 8.09 19.30
C ALA A 237 6.48 7.41 18.94
N LYS A 238 7.49 7.50 19.82
CA LYS A 238 8.79 6.83 19.65
C LYS A 238 8.66 5.31 19.65
N GLU A 239 7.95 4.75 20.64
CA GLU A 239 7.72 3.31 20.73
C GLU A 239 7.00 2.78 19.48
N LEU A 240 5.96 3.47 19.01
CA LEU A 240 5.26 3.09 17.78
C LEU A 240 6.17 3.18 16.55
N TYR A 241 7.00 4.21 16.46
CA TYR A 241 7.94 4.38 15.35
C TYR A 241 9.01 3.27 15.33
N GLU A 242 9.62 2.95 16.48
CA GLU A 242 10.61 1.87 16.60
C GLU A 242 10.00 0.50 16.25
N ASN A 243 8.80 0.20 16.77
CA ASN A 243 8.08 -1.03 16.45
C ASN A 243 7.77 -1.13 14.95
N LEU A 244 7.35 -0.02 14.33
CA LEU A 244 7.10 0.04 12.90
C LEU A 244 8.39 -0.12 12.09
N GLN A 245 9.49 0.53 12.49
CA GLN A 245 10.80 0.37 11.85
C GLN A 245 11.25 -1.09 11.86
N ASN A 246 11.14 -1.76 13.00
CA ASN A 246 11.48 -3.18 13.13
C ASN A 246 10.59 -4.05 12.24
N SER A 247 9.28 -3.82 12.26
CA SER A 247 8.34 -4.56 11.41
C SER A 247 8.62 -4.37 9.91
N VAL A 248 8.94 -3.14 9.48
CA VAL A 248 9.32 -2.85 8.10
C VAL A 248 10.64 -3.54 7.76
N ALA A 249 11.65 -3.48 8.63
CA ALA A 249 12.93 -4.14 8.41
C ALA A 249 12.77 -5.66 8.20
N THR A 250 12.01 -6.33 9.07
CA THR A 250 11.71 -7.77 8.93
C THR A 250 10.99 -8.06 7.61
N LYS A 251 9.98 -7.26 7.26
CA LYS A 251 9.24 -7.44 6.00
C LYS A 251 10.12 -7.24 4.77
N LEU A 252 11.07 -6.30 4.82
CA LEU A 252 12.02 -6.08 3.75
C LEU A 252 13.00 -7.25 3.59
N GLU A 253 13.48 -7.81 4.70
CA GLU A 253 14.35 -9.00 4.67
C GLU A 253 13.63 -10.22 4.10
N GLU A 254 12.37 -10.45 4.51
CA GLU A 254 11.52 -11.50 3.93
C GLU A 254 11.29 -11.28 2.44
N LEU A 255 11.01 -10.04 2.04
CA LEU A 255 10.81 -9.67 0.64
C LEU A 255 12.07 -9.89 -0.20
N ASP A 256 13.24 -9.52 0.31
CA ASP A 256 14.52 -9.72 -0.36
C ASP A 256 14.83 -11.21 -0.53
N ALA A 257 14.55 -12.03 0.49
CA ALA A 257 14.71 -13.48 0.41
C ALA A 257 13.74 -14.09 -0.61
N GLN A 258 12.47 -13.68 -0.62
CA GLN A 258 11.48 -14.12 -1.60
C GLN A 258 11.86 -13.70 -3.02
N HIS A 259 12.37 -12.48 -3.18
CA HIS A 259 12.85 -11.97 -4.46
C HIS A 259 14.02 -12.81 -4.97
N ALA A 260 15.05 -13.03 -4.15
CA ALA A 260 16.19 -13.85 -4.51
C ALA A 260 15.76 -15.28 -4.92
N ALA A 261 14.82 -15.88 -4.18
CA ALA A 261 14.30 -17.21 -4.49
C ALA A 261 13.53 -17.25 -5.82
N LYS A 262 12.63 -16.28 -6.05
CA LYS A 262 11.85 -16.20 -7.30
C LYS A 262 12.74 -15.90 -8.52
N LEU A 263 13.72 -15.02 -8.36
CA LEU A 263 14.66 -14.69 -9.44
C LEU A 263 15.54 -15.89 -9.78
N LYS A 264 16.02 -16.61 -8.76
CA LYS A 264 16.74 -17.87 -8.96
C LYS A 264 15.87 -18.92 -9.67
N GLN A 265 14.63 -19.12 -9.22
CA GLN A 265 13.70 -20.04 -9.88
C GLN A 265 13.46 -19.67 -11.34
N PHE A 266 13.38 -18.37 -11.65
CA PHE A 266 13.25 -17.87 -13.01
C PHE A 266 14.51 -18.09 -13.85
N ASP A 267 15.69 -17.84 -13.27
CA ASP A 267 16.98 -18.01 -13.96
C ASP A 267 17.31 -19.49 -14.19
N ASP A 268 16.93 -20.37 -13.25
CA ASP A 268 17.11 -21.83 -13.31
C ASP A 268 16.02 -22.53 -14.16
N ALA A 269 14.96 -21.81 -14.57
CA ALA A 269 13.88 -22.40 -15.34
C ALA A 269 14.36 -22.89 -16.71
N ALA A 270 13.88 -24.06 -17.12
CA ALA A 270 14.18 -24.61 -18.43
C ALA A 270 13.75 -23.63 -19.54
N THR A 271 14.65 -23.41 -20.50
CA THR A 271 14.42 -22.53 -21.64
C THR A 271 14.01 -23.36 -22.83
N ILE A 272 13.13 -22.82 -23.66
CA ILE A 272 12.74 -23.47 -24.91
C ILE A 272 13.88 -23.40 -25.92
N GLU A 273 14.27 -24.54 -26.47
CA GLU A 273 15.38 -24.69 -27.41
C GLU A 273 14.88 -24.81 -28.85
N SER A 274 13.72 -25.42 -29.06
CA SER A 274 13.11 -25.55 -30.38
C SER A 274 11.59 -25.51 -30.31
N VAL A 275 10.98 -25.10 -31.41
CA VAL A 275 9.52 -25.12 -31.59
C VAL A 275 9.21 -25.72 -32.95
N ALA A 276 8.28 -26.65 -32.99
CA ALA A 276 7.66 -27.14 -34.21
C ALA A 276 6.17 -26.79 -34.23
N GLU A 277 5.66 -26.30 -35.36
CA GLU A 277 4.22 -26.27 -35.60
C GLU A 277 3.78 -27.62 -36.15
N VAL A 278 2.78 -28.22 -35.53
CA VAL A 278 2.41 -29.61 -35.76
C VAL A 278 0.95 -29.68 -36.20
N PHE A 279 0.67 -30.51 -37.20
CA PHE A 279 -0.68 -30.81 -37.69
C PHE A 279 -0.83 -32.32 -37.83
N GLN A 280 -1.99 -32.84 -37.42
CA GLN A 280 -2.24 -34.29 -37.41
C GLN A 280 -3.58 -34.61 -38.05
N TRP A 281 -3.58 -35.59 -38.94
CA TRP A 281 -4.75 -36.07 -39.66
C TRP A 281 -5.00 -37.55 -39.42
N VAL A 282 -6.27 -37.92 -39.39
CA VAL A 282 -6.72 -39.31 -39.57
C VAL A 282 -7.06 -39.52 -41.04
N VAL A 283 -6.70 -40.69 -41.58
CA VAL A 283 -7.05 -41.13 -42.94
C VAL A 283 -8.13 -42.21 -42.85
N LYS A 284 -9.20 -42.09 -43.64
CA LYS A 284 -10.28 -43.08 -43.77
C LYS A 284 -10.61 -43.31 -45.24
N GLY A 285 -9.99 -44.32 -45.85
CA GLY A 285 -10.03 -44.48 -47.30
C GLY A 285 -9.35 -43.27 -47.97
N GLU A 286 -10.05 -42.61 -48.90
CA GLU A 286 -9.55 -41.39 -49.56
C GLU A 286 -9.87 -40.09 -48.78
N GLU A 287 -10.63 -40.18 -47.68
CA GLU A 287 -10.99 -39.01 -46.87
C GLU A 287 -9.97 -38.72 -45.78
N ILE A 288 -9.70 -37.42 -45.57
CA ILE A 288 -8.78 -36.94 -44.53
C ILE A 288 -9.49 -35.99 -43.56
N GLU A 289 -9.16 -36.12 -42.27
CA GLU A 289 -9.73 -35.30 -41.20
C GLU A 289 -8.62 -34.76 -40.29
N LEU A 290 -8.49 -33.43 -40.21
CA LEU A 290 -7.57 -32.79 -39.26
C LEU A 290 -8.09 -33.01 -37.85
N VAL A 291 -7.33 -33.72 -37.03
CA VAL A 291 -7.68 -34.03 -35.64
C VAL A 291 -6.95 -33.15 -34.64
N TRP A 292 -5.78 -32.61 -34.98
CA TRP A 292 -5.03 -31.75 -34.07
C TRP A 292 -4.16 -30.74 -34.83
N SER A 293 -4.05 -29.53 -34.30
CA SER A 293 -3.03 -28.56 -34.71
C SER A 293 -2.56 -27.74 -33.51
N GLY A 294 -1.28 -27.37 -33.49
CA GLY A 294 -0.69 -26.66 -32.38
C GLY A 294 0.82 -26.49 -32.51
N LEU A 295 1.45 -26.10 -31.41
CA LEU A 295 2.90 -26.01 -31.27
C LEU A 295 3.41 -27.12 -30.35
N GLU A 296 4.58 -27.64 -30.67
CA GLU A 296 5.38 -28.52 -29.82
C GLU A 296 6.67 -27.78 -29.49
N GLY A 297 6.98 -27.60 -28.22
CA GLY A 297 8.18 -26.95 -27.73
C GLY A 297 9.08 -27.93 -26.98
N THR A 298 10.35 -28.00 -27.36
CA THR A 298 11.37 -28.77 -26.65
C THR A 298 12.16 -27.83 -25.74
N TYR A 299 12.31 -28.22 -24.48
CA TYR A 299 12.97 -27.44 -23.44
C TYR A 299 14.36 -28.01 -23.14
N SER A 300 15.23 -27.17 -22.56
CA SER A 300 16.61 -27.52 -22.23
C SER A 300 16.77 -28.61 -21.18
N ASP A 301 15.70 -28.94 -20.46
CA ASP A 301 15.63 -30.10 -19.55
C ASP A 301 15.17 -31.38 -20.25
N GLY A 302 14.95 -31.33 -21.58
CA GLY A 302 14.47 -32.43 -22.40
C GLY A 302 12.96 -32.61 -22.37
N GLN A 303 12.20 -31.79 -21.63
CA GLN A 303 10.74 -31.85 -21.67
C GLN A 303 10.21 -31.37 -23.01
N VAL A 304 9.11 -32.00 -23.43
CA VAL A 304 8.37 -31.60 -24.63
C VAL A 304 6.96 -31.23 -24.21
N ASN A 305 6.58 -29.98 -24.43
CA ASN A 305 5.24 -29.49 -24.16
C ASN A 305 4.51 -29.18 -25.46
N THR A 306 3.22 -29.52 -25.50
CA THR A 306 2.36 -29.26 -26.65
C THR A 306 1.27 -28.26 -26.30
N PHE A 307 1.01 -27.33 -27.19
CA PHE A 307 0.03 -26.27 -27.03
C PHE A 307 -0.91 -26.30 -28.23
N GLY A 308 -2.20 -26.58 -28.03
CA GLY A 308 -3.17 -26.65 -29.12
C GLY A 308 -3.55 -25.27 -29.65
N HIS A 309 -3.77 -25.13 -30.96
CA HIS A 309 -4.37 -23.91 -31.50
C HIS A 309 -5.83 -23.77 -31.05
N ILE A 310 -6.22 -22.58 -30.57
CA ILE A 310 -7.62 -22.28 -30.21
C ILE A 310 -8.54 -22.50 -31.41
N ASN A 311 -8.12 -22.05 -32.59
CA ASN A 311 -8.90 -22.18 -33.82
C ASN A 311 -8.14 -23.04 -34.84
N ARG A 312 -8.37 -24.36 -34.81
CA ARG A 312 -7.72 -25.31 -35.75
C ARG A 312 -7.98 -24.96 -37.23
N LEU A 313 -9.20 -24.59 -37.60
CA LEU A 313 -9.51 -24.20 -38.99
C LEU A 313 -8.86 -22.86 -39.36
N GLY A 314 -8.81 -21.92 -38.42
CA GLY A 314 -8.06 -20.66 -38.57
C GLY A 314 -6.57 -20.91 -38.81
N SER A 315 -5.95 -21.82 -38.05
CA SER A 315 -4.53 -22.17 -38.26
C SER A 315 -4.26 -22.75 -39.65
N LEU A 316 -5.18 -23.55 -40.21
CA LEU A 316 -5.07 -23.99 -41.61
C LEU A 316 -5.15 -22.84 -42.59
N GLN A 317 -5.95 -21.81 -42.30
CA GLN A 317 -6.11 -20.64 -43.16
C GLN A 317 -4.82 -19.80 -43.19
N ASP A 318 -4.13 -19.72 -42.06
CA ASP A 318 -2.84 -19.04 -41.97
C ASP A 318 -1.73 -19.81 -42.69
N VAL A 319 -1.76 -21.15 -42.62
CA VAL A 319 -0.89 -22.04 -43.41
C VAL A 319 -1.10 -21.80 -44.90
N TYR A 320 -2.35 -21.89 -45.37
CA TYR A 320 -2.70 -21.68 -46.77
C TYR A 320 -2.27 -20.30 -47.28
N ARG A 321 -2.48 -19.25 -46.49
CA ARG A 321 -2.07 -17.89 -46.84
C ARG A 321 -0.57 -17.67 -46.76
N ASN A 322 0.18 -18.62 -46.20
CA ASN A 322 1.61 -18.53 -45.88
C ASN A 322 1.97 -17.18 -45.25
N SER A 323 1.13 -16.72 -44.31
CA SER A 323 1.16 -15.32 -43.89
C SER A 323 2.03 -15.06 -42.65
N ALA A 324 2.47 -16.11 -41.96
CA ALA A 324 3.39 -15.99 -40.84
C ALA A 324 4.81 -16.12 -41.37
N GLU A 325 5.63 -15.08 -41.22
CA GLU A 325 7.04 -15.08 -41.63
C GLU A 325 7.96 -15.26 -40.42
N THR A 326 7.52 -14.82 -39.24
CA THR A 326 8.25 -14.97 -37.99
C THR A 326 7.45 -15.74 -36.94
N TYR A 327 8.14 -16.29 -35.94
CA TYR A 327 7.48 -16.90 -34.79
C TYR A 327 6.54 -15.93 -34.05
N SER A 328 6.89 -14.65 -34.01
CA SER A 328 6.03 -13.61 -33.43
C SER A 328 4.71 -13.47 -34.19
N ASP A 329 4.74 -13.49 -35.53
CA ASP A 329 3.53 -13.42 -36.35
C ASP A 329 2.64 -14.65 -36.13
N LEU A 330 3.25 -15.83 -36.05
CA LEU A 330 2.53 -17.06 -35.76
C LEU A 330 1.81 -16.98 -34.40
N ARG A 331 2.50 -16.49 -33.36
CA ARG A 331 1.91 -16.35 -32.01
C ARG A 331 0.75 -15.35 -31.96
N GLN A 332 0.71 -14.36 -32.86
CA GLN A 332 -0.40 -13.40 -32.95
C GLN A 332 -1.59 -13.95 -33.74
N LYS A 333 -1.33 -14.71 -34.81
CA LYS A 333 -2.36 -15.20 -35.74
C LYS A 333 -2.99 -16.52 -35.29
N ALA A 334 -2.20 -17.40 -34.70
CA ALA A 334 -2.62 -18.70 -34.19
C ALA A 334 -2.49 -18.75 -32.66
N PRO A 335 -3.43 -18.13 -31.92
CA PRO A 335 -3.39 -18.15 -30.46
C PRO A 335 -3.54 -19.59 -29.94
N LEU A 336 -2.84 -19.87 -28.85
CA LEU A 336 -2.78 -21.19 -28.22
C LEU A 336 -3.75 -21.29 -27.04
N MET A 337 -4.31 -22.49 -26.82
CA MET A 337 -5.13 -22.84 -25.66
C MET A 337 -4.31 -23.03 -24.39
#